data_AF-A0A1Z5IVX8-F1
#
_entry.id   AF-A0A1Z5IVX8-F1
#
_cell.length_a   1.000
_cell.length_b   1.000
_cell.length_c   1.000
_cell.angle_alpha   90.00
_cell.angle_beta   90.00
_cell.angle_gamma   90.00
#
_symmetry.space_group_name_H-M   'P 1'
#
loop_
_entity.id
_entity.type
_entity.pdbx_description
1 polymer ?
#
loop_
_entity_poly.entity_id
_entity_poly.type
_entity_poly.pdbx_seq_one_letter_code
_entity_poly.pdbx_strand_id
1 'polypeptide(L)'
;MTNFINLTGTLTAEPKVIKQVPTMLYVPILTIDGQTLHCIVVQHALDFLYRARTNSKIAVYGHYNQRHQFVINKYFVQAQVS
;
A
#
# COMPACT_ATOMS: atom_id res chain seq x y z
N MET A 1 -17.59 13.74 3.85
CA MET A 1 -17.33 12.81 2.73
C MET A 1 -15.87 12.38 2.81
N THR A 2 -15.58 11.09 2.65
CA THR A 2 -14.20 10.60 2.60
C THR A 2 -13.59 10.99 1.26
N ASN A 3 -12.47 11.72 1.29
CA ASN A 3 -11.75 12.10 0.07
C ASN A 3 -10.79 10.97 -0.33
N PHE A 4 -10.90 10.50 -1.57
CA PHE A 4 -10.03 9.47 -2.12
C PHE A 4 -9.03 10.06 -3.10
N ILE A 5 -7.81 9.56 -3.06
CA ILE A 5 -6.70 10.03 -3.89
C ILE A 5 -5.95 8.86 -4.52
N ASN A 6 -5.38 9.12 -5.70
CA ASN A 6 -4.48 8.22 -6.41
C ASN A 6 -3.03 8.63 -6.15
N LEU A 7 -2.18 7.66 -5.84
CA LEU A 7 -0.75 7.89 -5.60
C LEU A 7 0.06 6.79 -6.28
N THR A 8 1.25 7.16 -6.76
CA THR A 8 2.20 6.23 -7.35
C THR A 8 3.53 6.29 -6.61
N GLY A 9 4.21 5.16 -6.49
CA GLY A 9 5.48 5.10 -5.79
C GLY A 9 6.13 3.74 -5.84
N THR A 10 7.07 3.54 -4.93
CA THR A 10 7.85 2.30 -4.80
C THR A 10 7.79 1.81 -3.36
N LEU A 11 7.59 0.51 -3.16
CA LEU A 11 7.68 -0.08 -1.82
C LEU A 11 9.12 0.00 -1.30
N THR A 12 9.31 0.58 -0.12
CA THR A 12 10.65 0.69 0.49
C THR A 12 11.01 -0.50 1.38
N ALA A 13 10.04 -1.37 1.68
CA ALA A 13 10.24 -2.59 2.44
C ALA A 13 9.15 -3.62 2.11
N GLU A 14 9.37 -4.87 2.51
CA GLU A 14 8.38 -5.93 2.44
C GLU A 14 7.10 -5.56 3.23
N PRO A 15 5.91 -5.89 2.72
CA PRO A 15 4.67 -5.74 3.47
C PRO A 15 4.72 -6.54 4.79
N LYS A 16 4.38 -5.88 5.91
CA LYS A 16 4.40 -6.51 7.25
C LYS A 16 3.00 -6.79 7.74
N VAL A 17 2.71 -8.04 8.12
CA VAL A 17 1.44 -8.37 8.80
C VAL A 17 1.45 -7.79 10.20
N ILE A 18 0.49 -6.91 10.51
CA ILE A 18 0.33 -6.26 11.82
C ILE A 18 -0.90 -6.75 12.59
N LYS A 19 -1.83 -7.42 11.91
CA LYS A 19 -2.97 -8.13 12.50
C LYS A 19 -3.32 -9.33 11.63
N GLN A 20 -3.63 -10.47 12.24
CA GLN A 20 -3.95 -11.69 11.50
C GLN A 20 -5.43 -11.75 11.06
N VAL A 21 -6.37 -11.33 11.91
CA VAL A 21 -7.83 -11.47 11.66
C VAL A 21 -8.62 -10.19 12.01
N PRO A 22 -9.20 -9.47 11.03
CA PRO A 22 -8.90 -9.61 9.60
C PRO A 22 -7.43 -9.28 9.33
N THR A 23 -6.86 -9.87 8.27
CA THR A 23 -5.46 -9.65 7.92
C THR A 23 -5.25 -8.17 7.58
N MET A 24 -4.28 -7.56 8.26
CA MET A 24 -3.91 -6.17 8.08
C MET A 24 -2.42 -6.08 7.84
N LEU A 25 -2.04 -5.38 6.77
CA LEU A 25 -0.65 -5.13 6.43
C LEU A 25 -0.28 -3.67 6.69
N TYR A 26 0.94 -3.45 7.14
CA TYR A 26 1.64 -2.19 7.05
C TYR A 26 2.56 -2.21 5.82
N VAL A 27 2.51 -1.13 5.03
CA VAL A 27 3.27 -1.01 3.78
C VAL A 27 3.84 0.41 3.66
N PRO A 28 5.17 0.59 3.68
CA PRO A 28 5.78 1.89 3.40
C PRO A 28 5.97 2.09 1.89
N ILE A 29 5.50 3.23 1.37
CA ILE A 29 5.61 3.60 -0.05
C ILE A 29 6.36 4.93 -0.15
N LEU A 30 7.46 4.95 -0.88
CA LEU A 30 8.12 6.18 -1.30
C LEU A 30 7.42 6.72 -2.55
N THR A 31 6.80 7.88 -2.44
CA THR A 31 6.11 8.52 -3.56
C THR A 31 7.09 9.18 -4.52
N ILE A 32 6.59 9.52 -5.72
CA ILE A 32 7.37 10.21 -6.75
C ILE A 32 7.88 11.59 -6.32
N ASP A 33 7.19 12.26 -5.40
CA ASP A 33 7.56 13.55 -4.80
C ASP A 33 8.49 13.40 -3.57
N GLY A 34 8.96 12.18 -3.28
CA GLY A 34 9.96 11.91 -2.25
C GLY A 34 9.42 11.77 -0.83
N GLN A 35 8.10 11.72 -0.64
CA GLN A 35 7.48 11.51 0.66
C GLN A 35 7.33 10.01 0.97
N THR A 36 7.53 9.62 2.22
CA THR A 36 7.21 8.25 2.65
C THR A 36 5.78 8.20 3.19
N LEU A 37 4.93 7.45 2.52
CA LEU A 37 3.58 7.13 2.96
C LEU A 37 3.57 5.87 3.82
N HIS A 38 2.91 5.98 4.96
CA HIS A 38 2.63 4.87 5.85
C HIS A 38 1.24 4.30 5.57
N CYS A 39 1.20 3.20 4.82
CA CYS A 39 -0.05 2.65 4.31
C CYS A 39 -0.53 1.43 5.10
N ILE A 40 -1.85 1.26 5.09
CA ILE A 40 -2.54 0.09 5.63
C ILE A 40 -3.31 -0.61 4.51
N VAL A 41 -3.18 -1.94 4.43
CA VAL A 41 -3.96 -2.79 3.52
C VAL A 41 -4.80 -3.73 4.36
N VAL A 42 -6.12 -3.70 4.16
CA VAL A 42 -7.07 -4.65 4.78
C VAL A 42 -7.81 -5.43 3.69
N GLN A 43 -8.27 -4.72 2.66
CA GLN A 43 -8.95 -5.33 1.52
C GLN A 43 -7.92 -6.04 0.62
N HIS A 44 -8.18 -7.30 0.27
CA HIS A 44 -7.27 -8.13 -0.54
C HIS A 44 -5.85 -8.26 0.05
N ALA A 45 -5.70 -8.18 1.37
CA ALA A 45 -4.40 -8.19 2.05
C ALA A 45 -3.52 -9.39 1.67
N LEU A 46 -4.07 -10.60 1.59
CA LEU A 46 -3.28 -11.79 1.22
C LEU A 46 -2.78 -11.76 -0.23
N ASP A 47 -3.60 -11.27 -1.18
CA ASP A 47 -3.20 -11.08 -2.58
C ASP A 47 -2.13 -9.98 -2.70
N PHE A 48 -2.27 -8.90 -1.93
CA PHE A 48 -1.24 -7.86 -1.85
C PHE A 48 0.07 -8.42 -1.31
N LEU A 49 0.02 -9.17 -0.21
CA LEU A 49 1.19 -9.81 0.41
C LEU A 49 1.89 -10.78 -0.55
N TYR A 50 1.14 -11.45 -1.42
CA TYR A 50 1.71 -12.34 -2.42
C TYR A 50 2.44 -11.59 -3.54
N ARG A 51 1.86 -10.49 -4.06
CA ARG A 51 2.37 -9.77 -5.24
C ARG A 51 3.41 -8.71 -4.95
N ALA A 52 3.26 -8.01 -3.82
CA ALA A 52 4.05 -6.83 -3.53
C ALA A 52 5.35 -7.20 -2.79
N ARG A 53 6.47 -6.75 -3.33
CA ARG A 53 7.83 -6.93 -2.77
C ARG A 53 8.51 -5.59 -2.60
N THR A 54 9.57 -5.55 -1.81
CA THR A 54 10.50 -4.42 -1.77
C THR A 54 10.90 -4.03 -3.20
N ASN A 55 11.00 -2.73 -3.49
CA ASN A 55 11.29 -2.16 -4.82
C ASN A 55 10.19 -2.33 -5.88
N SER A 56 9.04 -2.93 -5.54
CA SER A 56 7.90 -2.97 -6.46
C SER A 56 7.38 -1.57 -6.74
N LYS A 57 7.25 -1.23 -8.04
CA LYS A 57 6.53 -0.04 -8.48
C LYS A 57 5.02 -0.28 -8.33
N ILE A 58 4.34 0.65 -7.69
CA ILE A 58 2.92 0.51 -7.33
C ILE A 58 2.14 1.78 -7.63
N ALA A 59 0.88 1.59 -8.03
CA ALA A 59 -0.15 2.62 -7.99
C ALA A 59 -1.20 2.22 -6.96
N VAL A 60 -1.61 3.16 -6.11
CA VAL A 60 -2.60 2.94 -5.04
C VAL A 60 -3.70 3.99 -5.11
N TYR A 61 -4.92 3.55 -4.84
CA TYR A 61 -6.09 4.40 -4.65
C TYR A 61 -6.62 4.16 -3.24
N GLY A 62 -6.82 5.23 -2.50
CA GLY A 62 -7.13 5.13 -1.09
C GLY A 62 -7.51 6.46 -0.46
N HIS A 63 -7.60 6.46 0.87
CA HIS A 63 -7.96 7.64 1.65
C HIS A 63 -7.20 7.65 2.98
N TYR A 64 -7.08 8.82 3.58
CA TYR A 64 -6.58 8.92 4.96
C TYR A 64 -7.69 8.61 5.96
N ASN A 65 -7.39 7.77 6.94
CA ASN A 65 -8.27 7.56 8.09
C ASN A 65 -8.05 8.65 9.16
N GLN A 66 -8.86 8.61 10.23
CA GLN A 66 -8.77 9.56 11.35
C GLN A 66 -7.43 9.52 12.11
N ARG A 67 -6.60 8.48 11.90
CA ARG A 67 -5.27 8.32 12.51
C ARG A 67 -4.15 8.74 11.55
N HIS A 68 -4.46 9.46 10.47
CA HIS A 68 -3.51 9.90 9.44
C HIS A 68 -2.76 8.77 8.73
N GLN A 69 -3.34 7.56 8.69
CA GLN A 69 -2.80 6.44 7.92
C GLN A 69 -3.46 6.39 6.55
N PHE A 70 -2.69 6.09 5.52
CA PHE A 70 -3.24 5.92 4.18
C PHE A 70 -3.82 4.51 4.00
N VAL A 71 -5.13 4.39 3.95
CA VAL A 71 -5.82 3.10 3.75
C VAL A 71 -5.93 2.84 2.25
N ILE A 72 -5.30 1.76 1.79
CA ILE A 72 -5.34 1.33 0.39
C ILE A 72 -6.64 0.58 0.14
N ASN A 73 -7.41 1.04 -0.84
CA ASN A 73 -8.68 0.42 -1.27
C ASN A 73 -8.54 -0.33 -2.58
N LYS A 74 -7.74 0.19 -3.52
CA LYS A 74 -7.37 -0.50 -4.76
C LYS A 74 -5.89 -0.29 -5.01
N TYR A 75 -5.26 -1.23 -5.69
CA TYR A 75 -3.84 -1.16 -5.99
C TYR A 75 -3.52 -1.86 -7.31
N PHE A 76 -2.39 -1.48 -7.89
CA PHE A 76 -1.77 -2.14 -9.03
C PHE A 76 -0.28 -2.24 -8.78
N VAL A 77 0.26 -3.46 -8.74
CA VAL A 77 1.70 -3.72 -8.69
C VAL A 77 2.19 -3.96 -10.10
N GLN A 78 3.17 -3.18 -10.56
CA GLN A 78 3.77 -3.38 -11.87
C GLN A 78 4.48 -4.73 -11.92
N ALA A 79 4.10 -5.57 -12.89
CA ALA A 79 4.77 -6.85 -13.12
C ALA A 79 6.25 -6.62 -13.42
N GLN A 80 7.13 -7.34 -12.73
CA GLN A 80 8.53 -7.44 -13.12
C GLN A 80 8.59 -8.46 -14.26
N VAL A 81 8.73 -7.97 -15.50
CA VAL A 81 9.06 -8.85 -16.63
C VAL A 81 10.56 -9.12 -16.52
N SER A 82 10.90 -10.39 -16.28
CA SER A 82 12.29 -10.87 -16.29
C SER A 82 12.83 -10.95 -17.71
#